data_AF-A0A957T6T3-F1
#
_entry.id   AF-A0A957T6T3-F1
#
_cell.length_a   1.000
_cell.length_b   1.000
_cell.length_c   1.000
_cell.angle_alpha   90.00
_cell.angle_beta   90.00
_cell.angle_gamma   90.00
#
_symmetry.space_group_name_H-M   'P 1'
#
loop_
_entity.id
_entity.type
_entity.pdbx_description
1 polymer ?
#
loop_
_entity_poly.entity_id
_entity_poly.type
_entity_poly.pdbx_seq_one_letter_code
_entity_poly.pdbx_strand_id
1 'polypeptide(L)'
;MSQTRPPRSPRPPLRITAVLFGFALNLFLVSVIYIFGGNLGLSGGVIVGAALIPAVVAGVVTTRYAGERGAIHAFLGGFLSMPVLGLFVLVNNWSFAILAGSFCALGGIAGEIVQRRRA
;
A
#
# COMPACT_ATOMS: atom_id res chain seq x y z
N MET A 1 -38.95 22.86 16.23
CA MET A 1 -38.92 21.55 15.56
C MET A 1 -37.51 20.98 15.67
N SER A 2 -37.30 19.96 16.49
CA SER A 2 -35.99 19.31 16.66
C SER A 2 -35.86 18.19 15.63
N GLN A 3 -35.02 18.37 14.60
CA GLN A 3 -34.70 17.30 13.65
C GLN A 3 -33.79 16.28 14.33
N THR A 4 -34.34 15.13 14.70
CA THR A 4 -33.55 13.97 15.11
C THR A 4 -32.83 13.42 13.87
N ARG A 5 -31.49 13.54 13.82
CA ARG A 5 -30.70 12.89 12.77
C ARG A 5 -30.91 11.36 12.86
N PRO A 6 -31.12 10.67 11.73
CA PRO A 6 -31.19 9.21 11.75
C PRO A 6 -29.87 8.63 12.28
N PRO A 7 -29.92 7.46 12.97
CA PRO A 7 -28.71 6.81 13.47
C PRO A 7 -27.76 6.52 12.30
N ARG A 8 -26.49 6.94 12.43
CA ARG A 8 -25.45 6.62 11.44
C ARG A 8 -25.31 5.10 11.37
N SER A 9 -25.34 4.54 10.16
CA SER A 9 -24.99 3.12 10.00
C SER A 9 -23.59 2.86 10.59
N PRO A 10 -23.37 1.71 11.24
CA PRO A 10 -22.07 1.35 11.75
C PRO A 10 -21.04 1.41 10.63
N ARG A 11 -19.95 2.16 10.83
CA ARG A 11 -18.88 2.19 9.84
C ARG A 11 -18.27 0.78 9.77
N PRO A 12 -17.96 0.27 8.57
CA PRO A 12 -17.46 -1.08 8.45
C PRO A 12 -16.14 -1.30 9.20
N PRO A 13 -15.95 -2.47 9.82
CA PRO A 13 -14.80 -2.73 10.68
C PRO A 13 -13.48 -2.79 9.89
N LEU A 14 -12.38 -2.50 10.57
CA LEU A 14 -11.04 -2.72 10.06
C LEU A 14 -10.73 -4.22 10.06
N ARG A 15 -10.38 -4.77 8.90
CA ARG A 15 -10.04 -6.18 8.72
C ARG A 15 -8.52 -6.35 8.79
N ILE A 16 -8.03 -6.94 9.88
CA ILE A 16 -6.59 -7.19 10.08
C ILE A 16 -6.01 -8.00 8.92
N THR A 17 -6.76 -8.97 8.39
CA THR A 17 -6.33 -9.76 7.23
C THR A 17 -6.02 -8.92 6.00
N ALA A 18 -6.77 -7.84 5.76
CA ALA A 18 -6.51 -6.92 4.65
C ALA A 18 -5.30 -6.00 4.91
N VAL A 19 -5.03 -5.64 6.16
CA VAL A 19 -3.79 -4.94 6.54
C VAL A 19 -2.57 -5.84 6.29
N LEU A 20 -2.63 -7.09 6.78
CA LEU A 20 -1.56 -8.08 6.58
C LEU A 20 -1.34 -8.40 5.12
N PHE A 21 -2.42 -8.47 4.33
CA PHE A 21 -2.33 -8.63 2.89
C PHE A 21 -1.58 -7.46 2.23
N GLY A 22 -1.94 -6.22 2.55
CA GLY A 22 -1.23 -5.05 2.01
C GLY A 22 0.23 -4.96 2.43
N PHE A 23 0.52 -5.32 3.68
CA PHE A 23 1.88 -5.45 4.19
C PHE A 23 2.69 -6.47 3.38
N ALA A 24 2.18 -7.70 3.26
CA ALA A 24 2.88 -8.79 2.59
C ALA A 24 3.06 -8.53 1.10
N LEU A 25 2.02 -8.01 0.44
CA LEU A 25 2.06 -7.73 -1.00
C LEU A 25 3.03 -6.59 -1.33
N ASN A 26 3.00 -5.50 -0.55
CA ASN A 26 3.93 -4.40 -0.76
C ASN A 26 5.38 -4.85 -0.53
N LEU A 27 5.62 -5.58 0.56
CA LEU A 27 6.93 -6.16 0.86
C LEU A 27 7.42 -7.06 -0.28
N PHE A 28 6.57 -7.98 -0.74
CA PHE A 28 6.91 -8.94 -1.79
C PHE A 28 7.26 -8.24 -3.11
N LEU A 29 6.37 -7.38 -3.63
CA LEU A 29 6.57 -6.78 -4.94
C LEU A 29 7.77 -5.82 -4.98
N VAL A 30 7.98 -5.03 -3.92
CA VAL A 30 9.15 -4.14 -3.81
C VAL A 30 10.44 -4.96 -3.74
N SER A 31 10.44 -6.04 -2.95
CA SER A 31 11.62 -6.92 -2.82
C SER A 31 11.97 -7.60 -4.13
N VAL A 32 10.97 -8.12 -4.85
CA VAL A 32 11.16 -8.74 -6.16
C VAL A 32 11.79 -7.74 -7.13
N ILE A 33 11.21 -6.55 -7.29
CA ILE A 33 11.76 -5.54 -8.22
C ILE A 33 13.17 -5.11 -7.81
N TYR A 34 13.45 -4.94 -6.52
CA TYR A 34 14.78 -4.57 -6.06
C TYR A 34 15.82 -5.65 -6.37
N ILE A 35 15.55 -6.90 -6.01
CA ILE A 35 16.47 -8.03 -6.20
C ILE A 35 16.69 -8.32 -7.69
N PHE A 36 15.61 -8.42 -8.48
CA PHE A 36 15.72 -8.70 -9.91
C PHE A 36 16.25 -7.49 -10.70
N GLY A 37 15.91 -6.27 -10.31
CA GLY A 37 16.44 -5.05 -10.92
C GLY A 37 17.96 -4.94 -10.77
N GLY A 38 18.50 -5.35 -9.63
CA GLY A 38 19.95 -5.44 -9.41
C GLY A 38 20.64 -6.42 -10.38
N ASN A 39 20.01 -7.56 -10.65
CA ASN A 39 20.56 -8.57 -11.57
C ASN A 39 20.57 -8.13 -13.04
N LEU A 40 19.75 -7.15 -13.42
CA LEU A 40 19.67 -6.62 -14.78
C LEU A 40 20.71 -5.51 -15.06
N GLY A 41 21.58 -5.20 -14.10
CA GLY A 41 22.61 -4.16 -14.24
C GLY A 41 22.05 -2.74 -14.28
N LEU A 42 20.82 -2.55 -13.81
CA LEU A 42 20.22 -1.22 -13.71
C LEU A 42 20.96 -0.39 -12.66
N SER A 43 21.07 0.92 -12.89
CA SER A 43 21.66 1.81 -11.89
C SER A 43 20.78 1.87 -10.64
N GLY A 44 21.39 2.05 -9.47
CA GLY A 44 20.69 2.02 -8.19
C GLY A 44 19.47 2.95 -8.17
N GLY A 45 19.61 4.19 -8.63
CA GLY A 45 18.49 5.14 -8.67
C GLY A 45 17.30 4.70 -9.53
N VAL A 46 17.57 4.03 -10.67
CA VAL A 46 16.52 3.51 -11.56
C VAL A 46 15.78 2.34 -10.92
N ILE A 47 16.50 1.42 -10.28
CA ILE A 47 15.90 0.27 -9.58
C ILE A 47 14.94 0.76 -8.50
N VAL A 48 15.36 1.73 -7.69
CA VAL A 48 14.53 2.15 -6.55
C VAL A 48 13.36 3.04 -6.98
N GLY A 49 13.51 3.83 -8.05
CA GLY A 49 12.38 4.50 -8.69
C GLY A 49 11.37 3.50 -9.29
N ALA A 50 11.86 2.45 -9.95
CA ALA A 50 11.03 1.38 -10.51
C ALA A 50 10.25 0.62 -9.42
N ALA A 51 10.79 0.53 -8.21
CA ALA A 51 10.13 -0.08 -7.05
C ALA A 51 8.93 0.71 -6.50
N LEU A 52 8.66 1.93 -6.98
CA LEU A 52 7.47 2.69 -6.59
C LEU A 52 6.21 2.23 -7.32
N ILE A 53 6.35 1.79 -8.58
CA ILE A 53 5.25 1.24 -9.38
C ILE A 53 4.61 0.01 -8.70
N PRO A 54 5.36 -1.03 -8.29
CA PRO A 54 4.77 -2.18 -7.61
C PRO A 54 4.12 -1.80 -6.27
N ALA A 55 4.62 -0.76 -5.59
CA ALA A 55 3.99 -0.30 -4.36
C ALA A 55 2.59 0.29 -4.62
N VAL A 56 2.43 1.12 -5.66
CA VAL A 56 1.10 1.60 -6.08
C VAL A 56 0.19 0.43 -6.44
N VAL A 57 0.70 -0.55 -7.18
CA VAL A 57 -0.05 -1.77 -7.54
C VAL A 57 -0.49 -2.52 -6.28
N ALA A 58 0.40 -2.71 -5.31
CA ALA A 58 0.08 -3.34 -4.03
C ALA A 58 -1.07 -2.61 -3.32
N GLY A 59 -1.04 -1.28 -3.29
CA GLY A 59 -2.10 -0.45 -2.73
C GLY A 59 -3.45 -0.67 -3.42
N VAL A 60 -3.48 -0.60 -4.76
CA VAL A 60 -4.71 -0.80 -5.54
C VAL A 60 -5.29 -2.18 -5.32
N VAL A 61 -4.45 -3.22 -5.34
CA VAL A 61 -4.87 -4.61 -5.12
C VAL A 61 -5.36 -4.82 -3.68
N THR A 62 -4.71 -4.21 -2.70
CA THR A 62 -5.14 -4.25 -1.30
C THR A 62 -6.52 -3.64 -1.13
N THR A 63 -6.78 -2.51 -1.78
CA THR A 63 -8.11 -1.89 -1.76
C THR A 63 -9.17 -2.82 -2.38
N ARG A 64 -8.85 -3.51 -3.48
CA ARG A 64 -9.73 -4.51 -4.07
C ARG A 64 -10.01 -5.69 -3.14
N TYR A 65 -8.98 -6.17 -2.44
CA TYR A 65 -9.11 -7.26 -1.48
C TYR A 65 -9.92 -6.86 -0.22
N ALA A 66 -9.71 -5.64 0.28
CA ALA A 66 -10.41 -5.12 1.45
C ALA A 66 -11.91 -4.90 1.20
N GLY A 67 -12.25 -4.41 0.00
CA GLY A 67 -13.61 -4.05 -0.40
C GLY A 67 -14.06 -2.71 0.18
N GLU A 68 -14.04 -2.58 1.51
CA GLU A 68 -14.41 -1.37 2.23
C GLU A 68 -13.21 -0.78 2.98
N ARG A 69 -13.13 0.56 3.04
CA ARG A 69 -12.02 1.30 3.66
C ARG A 69 -10.66 0.86 3.11
N GLY A 70 -10.59 0.53 1.83
CA GLY A 70 -9.40 -0.07 1.22
C GLY A 70 -8.14 0.78 1.34
N ALA A 71 -8.27 2.11 1.22
CA ALA A 71 -7.16 3.03 1.37
C ALA A 71 -6.53 2.98 2.78
N ILE A 72 -7.34 2.79 3.82
CA ILE A 72 -6.83 2.66 5.20
C ILE A 72 -6.08 1.34 5.35
N HIS A 73 -6.59 0.24 4.78
CA HIS A 73 -5.89 -1.05 4.84
C HIS A 73 -4.56 -1.00 4.09
N ALA A 74 -4.53 -0.40 2.90
CA ALA A 74 -3.32 -0.19 2.12
C ALA A 74 -2.32 0.72 2.86
N PHE A 75 -2.80 1.80 3.49
CA PHE A 75 -1.96 2.69 4.30
C PHE A 75 -1.32 1.96 5.47
N LEU A 76 -2.11 1.22 6.27
CA LEU A 76 -1.60 0.49 7.42
C LEU A 76 -0.62 -0.62 7.00
N GLY A 77 -0.95 -1.35 5.93
CA GLY A 77 -0.07 -2.38 5.37
C GLY A 77 1.23 -1.81 4.84
N GLY A 78 1.14 -0.70 4.07
CA GLY A 78 2.28 0.04 3.57
C GLY A 78 3.18 0.57 4.70
N PHE A 79 2.58 1.18 5.73
CA PHE A 79 3.30 1.68 6.90
C PHE A 79 4.03 0.56 7.65
N LEU A 80 3.36 -0.57 7.89
CA LEU A 80 3.97 -1.74 8.53
C LEU A 80 5.13 -2.32 7.71
N SER A 81 5.08 -2.20 6.38
CA SER A 81 6.13 -2.71 5.50
C SER A 81 7.39 -1.84 5.49
N MET A 82 7.30 -0.54 5.83
CA MET A 82 8.44 0.38 5.81
C MET A 82 9.62 -0.09 6.67
N PRO A 83 9.46 -0.45 7.96
CA PRO A 83 10.61 -0.89 8.77
C PRO A 83 11.22 -2.20 8.24
N VAL A 84 10.40 -3.13 7.76
CA VAL A 84 10.91 -4.39 7.22
C VAL A 84 11.67 -4.16 5.91
N LEU A 85 11.14 -3.31 5.03
CA LEU A 85 11.84 -2.91 3.81
C LEU A 85 13.14 -2.17 4.12
N GLY A 86 13.14 -1.20 5.03
CA GLY A 86 14.31 -0.39 5.36
C GLY A 86 15.44 -1.19 6.04
N LEU A 87 15.08 -2.19 6.86
CA LEU A 87 16.05 -2.99 7.60
C LEU A 87 16.60 -4.19 6.82
N PHE A 88 15.80 -4.80 5.93
CA PHE A 88 16.16 -6.09 5.32
C PHE A 88 16.33 -6.05 3.79
N VAL A 89 15.72 -5.09 3.09
CA VAL A 89 15.67 -5.08 1.61
C VAL A 89 16.42 -3.89 1.05
N LEU A 90 16.02 -2.69 1.48
CA LEU A 90 16.55 -1.40 1.07
C LEU A 90 17.53 -0.88 2.11
N VAL A 91 18.51 -1.72 2.49
CA VAL A 91 19.52 -1.37 3.50
C VAL A 91 20.24 -0.09 3.06
N ASN A 92 20.35 0.88 3.97
CA ASN A 92 20.87 2.24 3.75
C ASN A 92 20.02 3.16 2.85
N ASN A 93 18.81 2.75 2.48
CA ASN A 93 17.93 3.45 1.55
C ASN A 93 16.54 3.71 2.16
N TRP A 94 16.52 4.21 3.40
CA TRP A 94 15.29 4.47 4.16
C TRP A 94 14.30 5.39 3.46
N SER A 95 14.79 6.41 2.74
CA SER A 95 13.96 7.30 1.93
C SER A 95 13.05 6.51 0.98
N PHE A 96 13.56 5.43 0.39
CA PHE A 96 12.79 4.62 -0.54
C PHE A 96 11.85 3.63 0.15
N ALA A 97 12.19 3.12 1.33
CA ALA A 97 11.25 2.35 2.14
C ALA A 97 10.03 3.21 2.54
N ILE A 98 10.26 4.47 2.92
CA ILE A 98 9.20 5.44 3.22
C ILE A 98 8.37 5.76 1.97
N LEU A 99 9.02 5.98 0.83
CA LEU A 99 8.31 6.23 -0.43
C LEU A 99 7.49 5.01 -0.87
N ALA A 100 8.01 3.80 -0.75
CA ALA A 100 7.26 2.58 -1.06
C ALA A 100 5.99 2.46 -0.22
N GLY A 101 6.07 2.65 1.11
CA GLY A 101 4.87 2.63 1.96
C GLY A 101 3.89 3.76 1.61
N SER A 102 4.39 4.96 1.29
CA SER A 102 3.58 6.11 0.87
C SER A 102 2.87 5.86 -0.47
N PHE A 103 3.56 5.27 -1.44
CA PHE A 103 3.01 4.94 -2.76
C PHE A 103 2.01 3.78 -2.68
N CYS A 104 2.19 2.85 -1.74
CA CYS A 104 1.16 1.87 -1.40
C CYS A 104 -0.11 2.54 -0.88
N ALA A 105 0.01 3.50 0.04
CA ALA A 105 -1.15 4.28 0.49
C ALA A 105 -1.82 5.06 -0.66
N LEU A 106 -1.04 5.72 -1.52
CA LEU A 106 -1.54 6.43 -2.71
C LEU A 106 -2.28 5.50 -3.67
N GLY A 107 -1.73 4.32 -3.96
CA GLY A 107 -2.40 3.29 -4.74
C GLY A 107 -3.71 2.83 -4.09
N GLY A 108 -3.71 2.72 -2.76
CA GLY A 108 -4.90 2.41 -1.98
C GLY A 108 -6.00 3.46 -2.14
N ILE A 109 -5.64 4.74 -2.03
CA ILE A 109 -6.54 5.89 -2.23
C ILE A 109 -7.10 5.88 -3.66
N ALA A 110 -6.24 5.73 -4.67
CA ALA A 110 -6.67 5.67 -6.07
C ALA A 110 -7.62 4.48 -6.32
N GLY A 111 -7.29 3.30 -5.79
CA GLY A 111 -8.15 2.13 -5.86
C GLY A 111 -9.53 2.36 -5.23
N GLU A 112 -9.57 3.06 -4.09
CA GLU A 112 -10.81 3.32 -3.38
C GLU A 112 -11.69 4.35 -4.12
N ILE A 113 -11.08 5.38 -4.71
CA ILE A 113 -11.78 6.33 -5.59
C ILE A 113 -12.42 5.60 -6.77
N VAL A 114 -11.69 4.69 -7.40
CA VAL A 114 -12.21 3.92 -8.54
C VAL A 114 -13.35 2.99 -8.13
N GLN A 115 -13.24 2.30 -6.97
CA GLN A 115 -14.33 1.46 -6.46
C GLN A 115 -15.59 2.27 -6.16
N ARG A 116 -15.46 3.42 -5.51
CA ARG A 116 -16.58 4.32 -5.19
C ARG A 116 -17.27 4.88 -6.44
N ARG A 117 -16.58 4.94 -7.57
CA ARG A 117 -17.18 5.34 -8.86
C ARG A 117 -17.92 4.20 -9.57
N ARG A 118 -17.68 2.94 -9.18
CA ARG A 118 -18.28 1.75 -9.78
C ARG A 118 -19.42 1.15 -8.96
N ALA A 119 -19.51 1.51 -7.68
CA ALA A 119 -20.62 1.18 -6.78
C ALA A 119 -21.77 2.18 -6.95
#